data_AF-A0A838UYE9-F1
#
_entry.id   AF-A0A838UYE9-F1
#
_cell.length_a   1.000
_cell.length_b   1.000
_cell.length_c   1.000
_cell.angle_alpha   90.00
_cell.angle_beta   90.00
_cell.angle_gamma   90.00
#
_symmetry.space_group_name_H-M   'P 1'
#
loop_
_entity.id
_entity.type
_entity.pdbx_description
1 polymer ?
#
loop_
_entity_poly.entity_id
_entity_poly.type
_entity_poly.pdbx_seq_one_letter_code
_entity_poly.pdbx_strand_id
1 'polypeptide(L)'
;MRSRSKAQTTAGSARLAGAIGAAQLADGAVSTAKLLDGSVTGGKLAAGSVGNAQLGSGSVSADKLGDGSVTTSKIPDGSITENKLADHYLNASTVGVPLAGANVSSSGTVLRWFNRFGGKPTVELASTGLYVITFPGLEEQGGLSSSIATATLIGGAGEISRSSSGNNPAVETYDSAGAPTNQQFEFALIAAG
;
A
#
# COMPACT_ATOMS: atom_id res chain seq x y z
N MET A 1 -65.09 27.56 -63.04
CA MET A 1 -64.68 27.92 -61.67
C MET A 1 -63.37 27.19 -61.36
N ARG A 2 -62.24 27.89 -61.29
CA ARG A 2 -60.92 27.30 -61.04
C ARG A 2 -60.79 26.95 -59.56
N SER A 3 -60.46 25.70 -59.27
CA SER A 3 -60.20 25.17 -57.94
C SER A 3 -59.10 25.99 -57.24
N ARG A 4 -59.37 26.44 -56.02
CA ARG A 4 -58.33 26.98 -55.15
C ARG A 4 -57.39 25.83 -54.78
N SER A 5 -56.18 25.82 -55.33
CA SER A 5 -55.14 24.96 -54.79
C SER A 5 -54.90 25.43 -53.36
N LYS A 6 -55.13 24.54 -52.38
CA LYS A 6 -54.46 24.70 -51.11
C LYS A 6 -52.97 24.60 -51.46
N ALA A 7 -52.29 25.73 -51.46
CA ALA A 7 -50.84 25.76 -51.40
C ALA A 7 -50.49 25.06 -50.08
N GLN A 8 -50.27 23.75 -50.15
CA GLN A 8 -49.51 23.04 -49.16
C GLN A 8 -48.10 23.55 -49.35
N THR A 9 -47.83 24.72 -48.74
CA THR A 9 -46.52 25.32 -48.70
C THR A 9 -45.61 24.26 -48.10
N THR A 10 -44.77 23.67 -48.92
CA THR A 10 -43.64 22.87 -48.47
C THR A 10 -42.86 23.78 -47.53
N ALA A 11 -43.08 23.64 -46.22
CA ALA A 11 -42.33 24.33 -45.20
C ALA A 11 -40.92 23.74 -45.28
N GLY A 12 -40.13 24.27 -46.23
CA GLY A 12 -38.77 23.86 -46.48
C GLY A 12 -38.00 23.94 -45.17
N SER A 13 -37.14 22.95 -44.96
CA SER A 13 -36.38 22.65 -43.73
C SER A 13 -35.70 23.87 -43.08
N ALA A 14 -35.55 24.98 -43.81
CA ALA A 14 -35.00 26.25 -43.34
C ALA A 14 -35.87 27.01 -42.32
N ARG A 15 -37.21 26.81 -42.24
CA ARG A 15 -38.09 27.56 -41.30
C ARG A 15 -38.25 26.94 -39.92
N LEU A 16 -37.59 25.81 -39.66
CA LEU A 16 -37.80 25.01 -38.44
C LEU A 16 -36.59 25.01 -37.49
N ALA A 17 -35.49 25.65 -37.86
CA ALA A 17 -34.33 25.79 -37.00
C ALA A 17 -34.71 26.57 -35.72
N GLY A 18 -34.73 25.89 -34.57
CA GLY A 18 -35.15 26.45 -33.28
C GLY A 18 -36.67 26.45 -33.03
N ALA A 19 -37.51 26.11 -34.01
CA ALA A 19 -38.97 26.05 -33.84
C ALA A 19 -39.50 24.66 -33.45
N ILE A 20 -38.69 23.60 -33.63
CA ILE A 20 -39.03 22.23 -33.25
C ILE A 20 -38.61 21.99 -31.80
N GLY A 21 -39.58 21.93 -30.90
CA GLY A 21 -39.43 21.51 -29.52
C GLY A 21 -40.01 20.11 -29.29
N ALA A 22 -40.09 19.70 -28.02
CA ALA A 22 -40.60 18.38 -27.65
C ALA A 22 -42.03 18.12 -28.16
N ALA A 23 -42.90 19.14 -28.20
CA ALA A 23 -44.29 19.02 -28.63
C ALA A 23 -44.46 18.70 -30.14
N GLN A 24 -43.42 18.91 -30.94
CA GLN A 24 -43.42 18.63 -32.39
C GLN A 24 -42.81 17.26 -32.72
N LEU A 25 -42.30 16.53 -31.74
CA LEU A 25 -41.72 15.20 -31.91
C LEU A 25 -42.70 14.14 -31.41
N ALA A 26 -43.05 13.20 -32.28
CA ALA A 26 -43.80 12.01 -31.87
C ALA A 26 -42.92 11.09 -30.99
N ASP A 27 -43.55 10.24 -30.17
CA ASP A 27 -42.84 9.26 -29.35
C ASP A 27 -41.96 8.34 -30.22
N GLY A 28 -40.70 8.17 -29.82
CA GLY A 28 -39.72 7.40 -30.58
C GLY A 28 -39.25 8.02 -31.90
N ALA A 29 -39.65 9.27 -32.22
CA ALA A 29 -39.26 9.93 -33.46
C ALA A 29 -37.73 10.10 -33.60
N VAL A 30 -37.00 10.16 -32.48
CA VAL A 30 -35.54 10.21 -32.44
C VAL A 30 -35.01 8.81 -32.16
N SER A 31 -34.60 8.10 -33.22
CA SER A 31 -33.89 6.83 -33.11
C SER A 31 -32.39 7.04 -32.91
N THR A 32 -31.68 5.98 -32.53
CA THR A 32 -30.20 5.99 -32.41
C THR A 32 -29.52 6.46 -33.69
N ALA A 33 -29.98 6.01 -34.86
CA ALA A 33 -29.44 6.41 -36.16
C ALA A 33 -29.63 7.90 -36.50
N LYS A 34 -30.50 8.61 -35.78
CA LYS A 34 -30.71 10.06 -35.94
C LYS A 34 -29.81 10.89 -35.00
N LEU A 35 -29.12 10.25 -34.06
CA LEU A 35 -28.13 10.89 -33.21
C LEU A 35 -26.76 10.77 -33.88
N LEU A 36 -26.17 11.91 -34.24
CA LEU A 36 -24.80 11.96 -34.73
C LEU A 36 -23.81 11.70 -33.59
N ASP A 37 -22.62 11.22 -33.92
CA ASP A 37 -21.55 11.02 -32.94
C ASP A 37 -21.20 12.33 -32.22
N GLY A 38 -21.06 12.25 -30.89
CA GLY A 38 -20.82 13.42 -30.03
C GLY A 38 -22.01 14.38 -29.90
N SER A 39 -23.17 14.07 -30.49
CA SER A 39 -24.36 14.93 -30.39
C SER A 39 -24.93 15.02 -28.97
N VAL A 40 -24.71 14.02 -28.12
CA VAL A 40 -25.06 14.05 -26.68
C VAL A 40 -23.80 14.34 -25.88
N THR A 41 -23.61 15.59 -25.48
CA THR A 41 -22.47 16.04 -24.67
C THR A 41 -22.84 16.03 -23.18
N GLY A 42 -21.85 16.13 -22.29
CA GLY A 42 -22.09 16.17 -20.85
C GLY A 42 -23.09 17.27 -20.43
N GLY A 43 -23.04 18.45 -21.06
CA GLY A 43 -23.99 19.53 -20.77
C GLY A 43 -25.45 19.26 -21.20
N LYS A 44 -25.70 18.21 -22.01
CA LYS A 44 -27.05 17.77 -22.40
C LYS A 44 -27.61 16.70 -21.46
N LEU A 45 -26.79 16.17 -20.55
CA LEU A 45 -27.20 15.18 -19.56
C LEU A 45 -27.60 15.90 -18.27
N ALA A 46 -28.83 15.68 -17.83
CA ALA A 46 -29.27 16.16 -16.53
C ALA A 46 -28.57 15.38 -15.42
N ALA A 47 -28.43 16.00 -14.24
CA ALA A 47 -27.88 15.31 -13.08
C ALA A 47 -28.69 14.03 -12.77
N GLY A 48 -27.99 12.90 -12.63
CA GLY A 48 -28.61 11.59 -12.38
C GLY A 48 -29.30 10.94 -13.58
N SER A 49 -29.24 11.53 -14.79
CA SER A 49 -29.86 10.92 -15.99
C SER A 49 -29.14 9.66 -16.46
N VAL A 50 -27.90 9.44 -16.02
CA VAL A 50 -27.11 8.22 -16.25
C VAL A 50 -27.13 7.42 -14.96
N GLY A 51 -27.85 6.29 -14.97
CA GLY A 51 -27.93 5.36 -13.85
C GLY A 51 -27.22 4.05 -14.14
N ASN A 52 -27.42 3.07 -13.25
CA ASN A 52 -26.74 1.78 -13.33
C ASN A 52 -27.05 1.02 -14.64
N ALA A 53 -28.27 1.15 -15.18
CA ALA A 53 -28.66 0.48 -16.42
C ALA A 53 -27.89 0.97 -17.65
N GLN A 54 -27.36 2.21 -17.60
CA GLN A 54 -26.54 2.78 -18.66
C GLN A 54 -25.04 2.47 -18.48
N LEU A 55 -24.62 2.00 -17.30
CA LEU A 55 -23.24 1.66 -16.98
C LEU A 55 -23.01 0.16 -17.09
N GLY A 56 -22.59 -0.29 -18.28
CA GLY A 56 -22.19 -1.68 -18.51
C GLY A 56 -20.86 -2.04 -17.83
N SER A 57 -20.52 -3.34 -17.84
CA SER A 57 -19.21 -3.81 -17.36
C SER A 57 -18.07 -3.12 -18.10
N GLY A 58 -17.06 -2.65 -17.36
CA GLY A 58 -15.90 -1.94 -17.92
C GLY A 58 -16.17 -0.53 -18.43
N SER A 59 -17.38 0.02 -18.26
CA SER A 59 -17.71 1.39 -18.69
C SER A 59 -16.93 2.48 -17.93
N VAL A 60 -16.47 2.18 -16.72
CA VAL A 60 -15.61 3.04 -15.90
C VAL A 60 -14.26 2.36 -15.74
N SER A 61 -13.25 2.88 -16.44
CA SER A 61 -11.86 2.46 -16.31
C SER A 61 -11.15 3.22 -15.18
N ALA A 62 -10.00 2.71 -14.73
CA ALA A 62 -9.26 3.27 -13.61
C ALA A 62 -8.86 4.73 -13.82
N ASP A 63 -8.53 5.14 -15.05
CA ASP A 63 -8.20 6.53 -15.40
C ASP A 63 -9.41 7.50 -15.32
N LYS A 64 -10.63 6.98 -15.22
CA LYS A 64 -11.84 7.78 -15.00
C LYS A 64 -12.14 7.99 -13.51
N LEU A 65 -11.42 7.32 -12.62
CA LEU A 65 -11.52 7.50 -11.18
C LEU A 65 -10.55 8.62 -10.75
N GLY A 66 -11.10 9.77 -10.37
CA GLY A 66 -10.30 10.86 -9.81
C GLY A 66 -9.81 10.57 -8.38
N ASP A 67 -8.86 11.36 -7.91
CA ASP A 67 -8.34 11.26 -6.55
C ASP A 67 -9.46 11.38 -5.51
N GLY A 68 -9.45 10.47 -4.53
CA GLY A 68 -10.47 10.41 -3.48
C GLY A 68 -11.86 9.94 -3.93
N SER A 69 -12.04 9.58 -5.21
CA SER A 69 -13.33 9.08 -5.71
C SER A 69 -13.72 7.72 -5.09
N VAL A 70 -12.74 6.91 -4.69
CA VAL A 70 -12.94 5.66 -3.95
C VAL A 70 -12.55 5.87 -2.49
N THR A 71 -13.55 6.14 -1.65
CA THR A 71 -13.38 6.28 -0.20
C THR A 71 -13.50 4.92 0.49
N THR A 72 -13.04 4.84 1.75
CA THR A 72 -13.15 3.61 2.56
C THR A 72 -14.59 3.08 2.61
N SER A 73 -15.58 3.95 2.75
CA SER A 73 -17.01 3.58 2.75
C SER A 73 -17.52 2.95 1.44
N LYS A 74 -16.82 3.13 0.32
CA LYS A 74 -17.16 2.53 -0.97
C LYS A 74 -16.49 1.16 -1.18
N ILE A 75 -15.63 0.75 -0.26
CA ILE A 75 -14.91 -0.52 -0.27
C ILE A 75 -15.55 -1.42 0.79
N PRO A 76 -16.32 -2.45 0.39
CA PRO A 76 -16.90 -3.38 1.34
C PRO A 76 -15.82 -4.12 2.14
N ASP A 77 -16.11 -4.44 3.39
CA ASP A 77 -15.22 -5.25 4.23
C ASP A 77 -14.89 -6.58 3.54
N GLY A 78 -13.60 -6.94 3.53
CA GLY A 78 -13.10 -8.16 2.88
C GLY A 78 -13.07 -8.13 1.35
N SER A 79 -13.47 -7.03 0.69
CA SER A 79 -13.41 -6.93 -0.77
C SER A 79 -11.98 -6.83 -1.33
N ILE A 80 -11.02 -6.41 -0.50
CA ILE A 80 -9.60 -6.43 -0.79
C ILE A 80 -9.02 -7.73 -0.24
N THR A 81 -8.81 -8.70 -1.14
CA THR A 81 -8.25 -10.02 -0.86
C THR A 81 -6.72 -10.01 -0.98
N GLU A 82 -6.03 -11.00 -0.40
CA GLU A 82 -4.57 -11.05 -0.37
C GLU A 82 -3.92 -10.96 -1.76
N ASN A 83 -4.51 -11.56 -2.78
CA ASN A 83 -4.02 -11.48 -4.17
C ASN A 83 -4.20 -10.11 -4.84
N LYS A 84 -4.93 -9.18 -4.22
CA LYS A 84 -5.08 -7.79 -4.67
C LYS A 84 -4.08 -6.85 -4.00
N LEU A 85 -3.39 -7.33 -2.97
CA LEU A 85 -2.29 -6.65 -2.31
C LEU A 85 -1.03 -6.92 -3.14
N ALA A 86 -0.21 -5.89 -3.37
CA ALA A 86 1.14 -6.11 -3.86
C ALA A 86 1.97 -6.87 -2.81
N ASP A 87 3.05 -7.52 -3.24
CA ASP A 87 3.95 -8.39 -2.43
C ASP A 87 4.56 -7.73 -1.16
N HIS A 88 4.25 -6.46 -0.90
CA HIS A 88 4.71 -5.68 0.25
C HIS A 88 3.62 -5.35 1.28
N TYR A 89 2.39 -5.87 1.13
CA TYR A 89 1.33 -5.71 2.12
C TYR A 89 1.11 -6.97 2.97
N LEU A 90 0.95 -6.76 4.27
CA LEU A 90 0.77 -7.80 5.29
C LEU A 90 -0.55 -8.55 5.11
N ASN A 91 -0.56 -9.88 5.30
CA ASN A 91 -1.78 -10.65 5.48
C ASN A 91 -1.80 -11.31 6.87
N ALA A 92 -2.98 -11.68 7.38
CA ALA A 92 -3.09 -12.26 8.72
C ALA A 92 -2.46 -13.67 8.84
N SER A 93 -2.13 -14.31 7.71
CA SER A 93 -1.48 -15.63 7.67
C SER A 93 0.06 -15.54 7.65
N THR A 94 0.64 -14.35 7.49
CA THR A 94 2.08 -14.13 7.47
C THR A 94 2.64 -14.04 8.88
N VAL A 95 2.70 -15.20 9.55
CA VAL A 95 3.41 -15.39 10.81
C VAL A 95 4.88 -15.69 10.52
N GLY A 96 5.79 -14.95 11.16
CA GLY A 96 7.24 -15.22 11.10
C GLY A 96 7.93 -14.89 9.78
N VAL A 97 7.25 -14.26 8.81
CA VAL A 97 7.96 -13.64 7.69
C VAL A 97 8.58 -12.33 8.15
N PRO A 98 9.87 -12.11 7.89
CA PRO A 98 10.46 -10.80 8.09
C PRO A 98 9.70 -9.83 7.19
N LEU A 99 9.02 -8.84 7.76
CA LEU A 99 8.98 -7.54 7.08
C LEU A 99 10.44 -7.15 6.85
N ALA A 100 10.73 -6.29 5.89
CA ALA A 100 12.02 -5.59 5.91
C ALA A 100 12.17 -4.90 7.27
N GLY A 101 12.79 -5.59 8.24
CA GLY A 101 12.98 -5.10 9.60
C GLY A 101 11.79 -5.11 10.58
N ALA A 102 10.85 -6.06 10.55
CA ALA A 102 9.95 -6.25 11.70
C ALA A 102 9.45 -7.69 11.82
N ASN A 103 9.29 -8.17 13.06
CA ASN A 103 8.65 -9.43 13.39
C ASN A 103 7.23 -9.15 13.95
N VAL A 104 6.24 -9.92 13.50
CA VAL A 104 4.88 -9.89 14.07
C VAL A 104 4.74 -11.07 15.03
N SER A 105 4.44 -10.78 16.30
CA SER A 105 4.22 -11.83 17.31
C SER A 105 2.94 -12.62 17.04
N SER A 106 2.79 -13.78 17.69
CA SER A 106 1.58 -14.63 17.63
C SER A 106 0.28 -13.92 18.08
N SER A 107 0.39 -12.78 18.76
CA SER A 107 -0.74 -11.93 19.16
C SER A 107 -1.16 -10.91 18.08
N GLY A 108 -0.46 -10.83 16.94
CA GLY A 108 -0.65 -9.79 15.93
C GLY A 108 0.03 -8.47 16.26
N THR A 109 0.70 -8.36 17.42
CA THR A 109 1.49 -7.17 17.78
C THR A 109 2.74 -7.09 16.92
N VAL A 110 2.93 -5.97 16.21
CA VAL A 110 4.16 -5.64 15.48
C VAL A 110 5.26 -5.27 16.48
N LEU A 111 6.32 -6.07 16.57
CA LEU A 111 7.49 -5.74 17.37
C LEU A 111 8.28 -4.64 16.65
N ARG A 112 8.00 -3.38 16.98
CA ARG A 112 8.48 -2.15 16.31
C ARG A 112 10.01 -1.91 16.33
N TRP A 113 10.77 -2.76 17.02
CA TRP A 113 12.09 -2.38 17.54
C TRP A 113 13.27 -3.12 16.91
N PHE A 114 13.06 -4.13 16.07
CA PHE A 114 14.18 -4.84 15.43
C PHE A 114 14.34 -4.47 13.96
N ASN A 115 15.41 -3.73 13.64
CA ASN A 115 15.91 -3.54 12.27
C ASN A 115 15.04 -2.70 11.33
N ARG A 116 14.34 -1.68 11.86
CA ARG A 116 13.49 -0.78 11.05
C ARG A 116 14.19 -0.11 9.86
N PHE A 117 15.52 -0.02 9.91
CA PHE A 117 16.36 0.59 8.87
C PHE A 117 16.99 -0.42 7.90
N GLY A 118 16.76 -1.72 8.12
CA GLY A 118 17.39 -2.80 7.36
C GLY A 118 18.89 -2.96 7.66
N GLY A 119 19.42 -4.15 7.34
CA GLY A 119 20.84 -4.47 7.50
C GLY A 119 21.09 -5.74 8.32
N LYS A 120 22.23 -6.39 8.05
CA LYS A 120 22.73 -7.51 8.89
C LYS A 120 23.48 -6.91 10.08
N PRO A 121 23.43 -7.54 11.27
CA PRO A 121 24.33 -7.19 12.35
C PRO A 121 25.79 -7.29 11.87
N THR A 122 26.63 -6.35 12.26
CA THR A 122 28.06 -6.37 11.97
C THR A 122 28.86 -6.52 13.25
N VAL A 123 30.07 -7.07 13.14
CA VAL A 123 31.01 -7.25 14.24
C VAL A 123 32.34 -6.63 13.82
N GLU A 124 32.88 -5.75 14.65
CA GLU A 124 34.15 -5.07 14.41
C GLU A 124 35.08 -5.24 15.62
N LEU A 125 36.36 -5.54 15.38
CA LEU A 125 37.39 -5.55 16.42
C LEU A 125 37.80 -4.10 16.73
N ALA A 126 37.42 -3.58 17.89
CA ALA A 126 37.73 -2.20 18.29
C ALA A 126 39.14 -2.06 18.89
N SER A 127 39.58 -3.03 19.68
CA SER A 127 40.95 -3.16 20.19
C SER A 127 41.24 -4.62 20.53
N THR A 128 42.48 -4.98 20.87
CA THR A 128 42.81 -6.36 21.28
C THR A 128 41.80 -6.85 22.32
N GLY A 129 41.15 -7.97 22.01
CA GLY A 129 40.13 -8.57 22.87
C GLY A 129 38.82 -7.80 23.03
N LEU A 130 38.59 -6.65 22.38
CA LEU A 130 37.32 -5.90 22.43
C LEU A 130 36.64 -5.90 21.06
N TYR A 131 35.43 -6.42 21.00
CA TYR A 131 34.61 -6.49 19.80
C TYR A 131 33.32 -5.70 19.98
N VAL A 132 32.97 -4.88 19.00
CA VAL A 132 31.73 -4.10 18.97
C VAL A 132 30.79 -4.72 17.96
N ILE A 133 29.56 -4.98 18.38
CA ILE A 133 28.50 -5.50 17.51
C ILE A 133 27.53 -4.37 17.25
N THR A 134 27.21 -4.14 15.98
CA THR A 134 26.21 -3.15 15.61
C THR A 134 24.95 -3.85 15.14
N PHE A 135 23.84 -3.59 15.82
CA PHE A 135 22.50 -3.98 15.37
C PHE A 135 21.83 -2.77 14.71
N PRO A 136 21.82 -2.68 13.37
CA PRO A 136 21.22 -1.53 12.71
C PRO A 136 19.74 -1.40 13.10
N GLY A 137 19.35 -0.20 13.53
CA GLY A 137 17.95 0.13 13.83
C GLY A 137 17.33 -0.50 15.07
N LEU A 138 18.15 -0.87 16.06
CA LEU A 138 17.69 -1.15 17.42
C LEU A 138 17.28 0.16 18.13
N GLU A 139 16.12 0.21 18.78
CA GLU A 139 15.73 1.30 19.68
C GLU A 139 15.28 0.67 21.01
N GLU A 140 16.01 0.95 22.09
CA GLU A 140 15.74 0.37 23.42
C GLU A 140 14.55 1.09 24.07
N GLN A 141 13.45 0.38 24.36
CA GLN A 141 12.31 0.94 25.08
C GLN A 141 12.26 0.43 26.52
N GLY A 142 12.43 1.34 27.49
CA GLY A 142 11.77 1.22 28.80
C GLY A 142 12.21 0.07 29.71
N GLY A 143 13.46 -0.39 29.65
CA GLY A 143 14.06 -1.22 30.71
C GLY A 143 13.53 -2.66 30.81
N LEU A 144 12.83 -3.16 29.80
CA LEU A 144 12.54 -4.60 29.67
C LEU A 144 13.74 -5.26 28.98
N SER A 145 14.52 -6.03 29.74
CA SER A 145 15.73 -6.73 29.29
C SER A 145 15.41 -7.82 28.27
N SER A 146 15.16 -7.47 27.00
CA SER A 146 15.24 -8.43 25.91
C SER A 146 16.71 -8.64 25.56
N SER A 147 17.29 -9.76 25.98
CA SER A 147 18.62 -10.18 25.51
C SER A 147 18.55 -10.47 24.01
N ILE A 148 18.90 -9.48 23.19
CA ILE A 148 18.83 -9.58 21.72
C ILE A 148 20.00 -10.36 21.09
N ALA A 149 21.02 -10.69 21.86
CA ALA A 149 22.13 -11.54 21.46
C ALA A 149 22.76 -12.22 22.67
N THR A 150 23.11 -13.49 22.52
CA THR A 150 24.06 -14.17 23.39
C THR A 150 25.34 -14.40 22.61
N ALA A 151 26.47 -13.98 23.16
CA ALA A 151 27.78 -14.38 22.68
C ALA A 151 28.22 -15.61 23.47
N THR A 152 28.77 -16.60 22.78
CA THR A 152 29.37 -17.77 23.42
C THR A 152 30.84 -17.80 23.03
N LEU A 153 31.71 -17.74 24.04
CA LEU A 153 33.14 -17.91 23.83
C LEU A 153 33.44 -19.37 23.48
N ILE A 154 34.20 -19.59 22.40
CA ILE A 154 34.59 -20.93 21.96
C ILE A 154 36.05 -21.14 22.35
N GLY A 155 36.26 -21.90 23.44
CA GLY A 155 37.59 -22.29 23.91
C GLY A 155 38.37 -21.15 24.57
N GLY A 156 38.20 -20.97 25.88
CA GLY A 156 38.90 -19.94 26.67
C GLY A 156 38.10 -19.51 27.90
N ALA A 157 38.61 -18.51 28.63
CA ALA A 157 37.87 -17.77 29.66
C ALA A 157 37.56 -16.34 29.14
N GLY A 158 36.54 -15.65 29.65
CA GLY A 158 36.19 -14.29 29.21
C GLY A 158 34.90 -13.77 29.83
N GLU A 159 34.61 -12.47 29.69
CA GLU A 159 33.41 -11.81 30.22
C GLU A 159 32.70 -10.97 29.15
N ILE A 160 31.38 -11.12 29.04
CA ILE A 160 30.56 -10.35 28.10
C ILE A 160 29.87 -9.22 28.88
N SER A 161 30.34 -7.99 28.70
CA SER A 161 29.74 -6.81 29.34
C SER A 161 28.84 -6.04 28.35
N ARG A 162 27.71 -5.50 28.82
CA ARG A 162 26.85 -4.61 28.02
C ARG A 162 27.19 -3.17 28.36
N SER A 163 27.56 -2.37 27.36
CA SER A 163 27.59 -0.91 27.51
C SER A 163 26.22 -0.33 27.18
N SER A 164 25.66 0.46 28.09
CA SER A 164 24.36 1.13 27.94
C SER A 164 24.44 2.48 27.23
N SER A 165 25.60 2.85 26.68
CA SER A 165 25.71 4.06 25.86
C SER A 165 25.67 3.73 24.37
N GLY A 166 24.44 3.71 23.84
CA GLY A 166 24.16 3.76 22.39
C GLY A 166 24.21 2.43 21.66
N ASN A 167 23.10 1.67 21.69
CA ASN A 167 22.65 0.60 20.76
C ASN A 167 23.63 -0.49 20.27
N ASN A 168 24.91 -0.42 20.60
CA ASN A 168 25.99 -1.26 20.10
C ASN A 168 26.59 -2.02 21.27
N PRO A 169 26.24 -3.30 21.47
CA PRO A 169 26.86 -4.10 22.51
C PRO A 169 28.35 -4.31 22.24
N ALA A 170 29.11 -4.34 23.32
CA ALA A 170 30.53 -4.68 23.34
C ALA A 170 30.72 -6.10 23.89
N VAL A 171 31.81 -6.75 23.51
CA VAL A 171 32.23 -8.05 24.06
C VAL A 171 33.72 -8.00 24.31
N GLU A 172 34.16 -8.43 25.49
CA GLU A 172 35.58 -8.50 25.84
C GLU A 172 36.04 -9.96 26.02
N THR A 173 37.22 -10.29 25.52
CA THR A 173 37.80 -11.63 25.59
C THR A 173 39.21 -11.60 26.19
N TYR A 174 39.50 -12.51 27.13
CA TYR A 174 40.68 -12.49 27.99
C TYR A 174 41.38 -13.84 28.06
N ASP A 175 42.72 -13.90 28.00
CA ASP A 175 43.44 -15.16 28.16
C ASP A 175 43.33 -15.74 29.60
N SER A 176 43.95 -16.89 29.85
CA SER A 176 43.96 -17.52 31.18
C SER A 176 44.66 -16.70 32.28
N ALA A 177 45.40 -15.66 31.90
CA ALA A 177 46.03 -14.70 32.82
C ALA A 177 45.20 -13.41 32.99
N GLY A 178 44.06 -13.29 32.31
CA GLY A 178 43.20 -12.11 32.36
C GLY A 178 43.66 -10.97 31.45
N ALA A 179 44.60 -11.20 30.53
CA ALA A 179 45.03 -10.19 29.56
C ALA A 179 44.10 -10.20 28.33
N PRO A 180 43.72 -9.03 27.79
CA PRO A 180 42.87 -8.96 26.61
C PRO A 180 43.58 -9.65 25.43
N THR A 181 42.87 -10.54 24.74
CA THR A 181 43.42 -11.30 23.62
C THR A 181 42.35 -11.58 22.59
N ASN A 182 42.73 -11.77 21.32
CA ASN A 182 41.79 -12.12 20.27
C ASN A 182 41.37 -13.58 20.43
N GLN A 183 40.08 -13.82 20.67
CA GLN A 183 39.51 -15.16 20.81
C GLN A 183 38.36 -15.38 19.83
N GLN A 184 37.98 -16.65 19.66
CA GLN A 184 36.82 -17.02 18.87
C GLN A 184 35.55 -17.02 19.73
N PHE A 185 34.47 -16.48 19.18
CA PHE A 185 33.14 -16.51 19.78
C PHE A 185 32.11 -16.63 18.67
N GLU A 186 30.94 -17.18 19.04
CA GLU A 186 29.79 -17.31 18.17
C GLU A 186 28.62 -16.50 18.73
N PHE A 187 27.79 -15.96 17.84
CA PHE A 187 26.59 -15.22 18.21
C PHE A 187 25.33 -15.97 17.78
N ALA A 188 24.38 -16.03 18.70
CA ALA A 188 23.03 -16.46 18.40
C ALA A 188 22.03 -15.34 18.70
N LEU A 189 21.08 -15.15 17.77
CA LEU A 189 19.88 -14.35 17.98
C LEU A 189 18.88 -15.20 18.77
N ILE A 190 18.42 -14.69 19.91
CA ILE A 190 17.34 -15.33 20.68
C ILE A 190 16.06 -14.52 20.43
N ALA A 191 15.05 -15.16 19.85
CA ALA A 191 13.70 -14.59 19.82
C ALA A 191 13.13 -14.66 21.25
N ALA A 192 12.66 -13.53 21.78
CA ALA A 192 11.92 -13.53 23.04
C ALA A 192 10.62 -14.35 22.85
N GLY A 193 10.40 -15.32 23.74
CA GLY A 193 9.16 -16.10 23.81
C GLY A 193 8.00 -15.30 24.39
#